data_AF-A0A356F7X8-F1
#
_entry.id   AF-A0A356F7X8-F1
#
_cell.length_a   1.000
_cell.length_b   1.000
_cell.length_c   1.000
_cell.angle_alpha   90.00
_cell.angle_beta   90.00
_cell.angle_gamma   90.00
#
_symmetry.space_group_name_H-M   'P 1'
#
loop_
_entity.id
_entity.type
_entity.pdbx_description
1 polymer ?
#
loop_
_entity_poly.entity_id
_entity_poly.type
_entity_poly.pdbx_seq_one_letter_code
_entity_poly.pdbx_strand_id
1 'polypeptide(L)'
;AVDGNLSNWNRMMSIANSGVSSEAGYARIRELLDVDNLIDYMLLNFYLGNDDWDGHNWYAGSKREGGPGYQFFCWDSELIISRHQNNPPPPQPDLDIILNRDRTGLNNNNKPTRLYNALRANPEFRLRFADRVRKHFYNDGALSTDKVLARWLTRRDQVWRAVVAESARWGDFRRDVLQGSGSKDQYDLFHRNQHYVAYQEWLLNTYFPRRRNIFLAQLARRELVAELSPPALEPHGGTIPAGGGGLEVDISVNAGTIYFTADGSDPRLEGGAVSPAASRYSDPLTLAGTTTLKARVLRRGNWSSLTEAQYTADLSPLRITELMYHPRPEEDEGDHDPGDFEFIELWNSSPAALDLTGASIEGGIRFDFSGGGATSLQPGERLVIVENLEAFASRYDLERILVAGEFSGNLSNGGETFSLTDSSGAETLRISYNDSWHPETDGGGPSLQLVDPLTEGKALRSPGAWRPSSVSDGTPGLPDPGAPLGGLQVPGDLNQDGGMDISDSIALLGHLFLGSPARLPCQDGNIGDPANLTLLDVNGDDELNLTDAIHSLAYLFMGGAPPALGTECLPIAGCSNACAGGQGL
;
A
#
# COMPACT_ATOMS: atom_id res chain seq x y z
N ALA A 1 -27.15 -2.36 -21.59
CA ALA A 1 -27.29 -1.13 -22.42
C ALA A 1 -25.89 -0.62 -22.79
N VAL A 2 -25.76 0.06 -23.93
CA VAL A 2 -24.51 0.71 -24.33
C VAL A 2 -24.71 2.21 -24.22
N ASP A 3 -23.90 2.88 -23.40
CA ASP A 3 -23.88 4.34 -23.29
C ASP A 3 -22.60 4.91 -23.94
N GLY A 4 -22.65 6.16 -24.39
CA GLY A 4 -21.62 6.78 -25.22
C GLY A 4 -22.16 7.16 -26.60
N ASN A 5 -21.37 6.91 -27.65
CA ASN A 5 -21.70 7.30 -29.03
C ASN A 5 -21.93 6.08 -29.95
N LEU A 6 -23.17 5.86 -30.40
CA LEU A 6 -23.55 4.72 -31.25
C LEU A 6 -22.73 4.65 -32.56
N SER A 7 -22.32 5.79 -33.13
CA SER A 7 -21.46 5.83 -34.31
C SER A 7 -20.07 5.25 -34.00
N ASN A 8 -19.49 5.62 -32.85
CA ASN A 8 -18.20 5.08 -32.40
C ASN A 8 -18.30 3.58 -32.11
N TRP A 9 -19.38 3.12 -31.47
CA TRP A 9 -19.64 1.70 -31.25
C TRP A 9 -19.68 0.91 -32.57
N ASN A 10 -20.47 1.40 -33.54
CA ASN A 10 -20.61 0.76 -34.85
C ASN A 10 -19.27 0.76 -35.62
N ARG A 11 -18.50 1.85 -35.54
CA ARG A 11 -17.16 1.95 -36.13
C ARG A 11 -16.19 0.94 -35.49
N MET A 12 -16.18 0.84 -34.16
CA MET A 12 -15.35 -0.13 -33.43
C MET A 12 -15.65 -1.57 -33.85
N MET A 13 -16.94 -1.95 -33.92
CA MET A 13 -17.36 -3.27 -34.38
C MET A 13 -17.02 -3.51 -35.85
N SER A 14 -17.16 -2.50 -36.71
CA SER A 14 -16.77 -2.59 -38.12
C SER A 14 -15.26 -2.85 -38.27
N ILE A 15 -14.43 -2.13 -37.52
CA ILE A 15 -12.96 -2.34 -37.50
C ILE A 15 -12.66 -3.77 -37.08
N ALA A 16 -13.22 -4.24 -35.95
CA ALA A 16 -13.03 -5.62 -35.47
C ALA A 16 -13.43 -6.67 -36.52
N ASN A 17 -14.58 -6.48 -37.17
CA ASN A 17 -15.08 -7.41 -38.19
C ASN A 17 -14.27 -7.38 -39.50
N SER A 18 -13.65 -6.25 -39.83
CA SER A 18 -12.77 -6.11 -41.00
C SER A 18 -11.37 -6.69 -40.79
N GLY A 19 -10.99 -6.96 -39.54
CA GLY A 19 -9.69 -7.53 -39.15
C GLY A 19 -8.75 -6.52 -38.49
N VAL A 20 -8.09 -6.97 -37.41
CA VAL A 20 -7.22 -6.15 -36.54
C VAL A 20 -5.84 -6.75 -36.34
N SER A 21 -5.43 -7.72 -37.17
CA SER A 21 -4.13 -8.38 -37.07
C SER A 21 -2.94 -7.47 -37.36
N SER A 22 -3.12 -6.39 -38.13
CA SER A 22 -2.07 -5.42 -38.44
C SER A 22 -1.93 -4.35 -37.35
N GLU A 23 -0.74 -3.75 -37.27
CA GLU A 23 -0.45 -2.61 -36.38
C GLU A 23 -1.46 -1.46 -36.59
N ALA A 24 -1.70 -1.06 -37.85
CA ALA A 24 -2.68 -0.02 -38.18
C ALA A 24 -4.12 -0.42 -37.84
N GLY A 25 -4.48 -1.71 -37.91
CA GLY A 25 -5.78 -2.19 -37.46
C GLY A 25 -5.93 -2.08 -35.94
N TYR A 26 -4.89 -2.47 -35.21
CA TYR A 26 -4.85 -2.43 -33.75
C TYR A 26 -4.78 -1.01 -33.19
N ALA A 27 -4.02 -0.11 -33.80
CA ALA A 27 -4.01 1.31 -33.44
C ALA A 27 -5.41 1.93 -33.58
N ARG A 28 -6.08 1.72 -34.72
CA ARG A 28 -7.43 2.27 -34.98
C ARG A 28 -8.49 1.77 -34.01
N ILE A 29 -8.42 0.51 -33.56
CA ILE A 29 -9.40 0.00 -32.59
C ILE A 29 -9.12 0.53 -31.18
N ARG A 30 -7.85 0.73 -30.80
CA ARG A 30 -7.46 1.30 -29.50
C ARG A 30 -7.93 2.75 -29.29
N GLU A 31 -8.10 3.53 -30.36
CA GLU A 31 -8.72 4.85 -30.29
C GLU A 31 -10.16 4.81 -29.74
N LEU A 32 -10.85 3.66 -29.88
CA LEU A 32 -12.25 3.50 -29.53
C LEU A 32 -12.48 2.53 -28.36
N LEU A 33 -11.42 1.87 -27.87
CA LEU A 33 -11.53 0.73 -26.97
C LEU A 33 -10.46 0.82 -25.88
N ASP A 34 -10.89 0.73 -24.62
CA ASP A 34 -9.98 0.44 -23.52
C ASP A 34 -9.65 -1.07 -23.55
N VAL A 35 -8.50 -1.41 -24.14
CA VAL A 35 -8.07 -2.79 -24.34
C VAL A 35 -7.78 -3.49 -23.01
N ASP A 36 -7.20 -2.77 -22.04
CA ASP A 36 -6.89 -3.35 -20.73
C ASP A 36 -8.18 -3.68 -19.98
N ASN A 37 -9.15 -2.78 -20.00
CA ASN A 37 -10.47 -3.05 -19.44
C ASN A 37 -11.17 -4.23 -20.14
N LEU A 38 -11.14 -4.31 -21.48
CA LEU A 38 -11.69 -5.45 -22.20
C LEU A 38 -11.03 -6.76 -21.77
N ILE A 39 -9.69 -6.80 -21.68
CA ILE A 39 -8.96 -8.00 -21.27
C ILE A 39 -9.37 -8.40 -19.85
N ASP A 40 -9.37 -7.48 -18.89
CA ASP A 40 -9.75 -7.77 -17.50
C ASP A 40 -11.19 -8.26 -17.37
N TYR A 41 -12.10 -7.62 -18.10
CA TYR A 41 -13.49 -8.03 -18.19
C TYR A 41 -13.64 -9.46 -18.75
N MET A 42 -12.86 -9.81 -19.77
CA MET A 42 -12.82 -11.17 -20.32
C MET A 42 -12.22 -12.16 -19.32
N LEU A 43 -11.12 -11.81 -18.67
CA LEU A 43 -10.48 -12.64 -17.65
C LEU A 43 -11.46 -12.98 -16.53
N LEU A 44 -12.23 -12.01 -16.03
CA LEU A 44 -13.20 -12.23 -14.96
C LEU A 44 -14.32 -13.20 -15.39
N ASN A 45 -14.95 -12.95 -16.55
CA ASN A 45 -16.03 -13.81 -17.05
C ASN A 45 -15.55 -15.22 -17.42
N PHE A 46 -14.36 -15.33 -18.01
CA PHE A 46 -13.78 -16.63 -18.35
C PHE A 46 -13.33 -17.39 -17.12
N TYR A 47 -12.63 -16.74 -16.19
CA TYR A 47 -12.15 -17.36 -14.97
C TYR A 47 -13.30 -17.88 -14.12
N LEU A 48 -14.36 -17.11 -13.93
CA LEU A 48 -15.48 -17.55 -13.12
C LEU A 48 -16.42 -18.50 -13.88
N GLY A 49 -16.32 -18.57 -15.21
CA GLY A 49 -17.16 -19.44 -16.02
C GLY A 49 -18.60 -18.93 -16.11
N ASN A 50 -18.79 -17.65 -16.40
CA ASN A 50 -20.12 -17.04 -16.43
C ASN A 50 -21.04 -17.68 -17.48
N ASP A 51 -22.07 -18.41 -17.03
CA ASP A 51 -22.95 -19.21 -17.89
C ASP A 51 -23.89 -18.35 -18.73
N ASP A 52 -24.42 -17.31 -18.09
CA ASP A 52 -25.52 -16.47 -18.60
C ASP A 52 -25.04 -15.22 -19.33
N TRP A 53 -23.85 -15.35 -19.89
CA TRP A 53 -23.08 -14.31 -20.55
C TRP A 53 -22.46 -14.90 -21.83
N ASP A 54 -22.41 -14.24 -22.99
CA ASP A 54 -22.43 -12.79 -23.22
C ASP A 54 -23.62 -12.29 -24.05
N GLY A 55 -24.67 -13.10 -24.21
CA GLY A 55 -25.90 -12.69 -24.89
C GLY A 55 -26.56 -11.47 -24.23
N HIS A 56 -26.46 -11.40 -22.90
CA HIS A 56 -26.90 -10.34 -22.00
C HIS A 56 -25.92 -10.23 -20.82
N ASN A 57 -26.28 -9.52 -19.76
CA ASN A 57 -25.53 -9.43 -18.50
C ASN A 57 -24.17 -8.73 -18.64
N TRP A 58 -24.18 -7.66 -19.43
CA TRP A 58 -23.08 -6.73 -19.56
C TRP A 58 -23.57 -5.34 -19.95
N TYR A 59 -22.78 -4.34 -19.57
CA TYR A 59 -22.91 -2.96 -20.03
C TYR A 59 -21.60 -2.52 -20.67
N ALA A 60 -21.70 -1.53 -21.56
CA ALA A 60 -20.54 -0.83 -22.08
C ALA A 60 -20.76 0.68 -22.03
N GLY A 61 -19.70 1.42 -21.77
CA GLY A 61 -19.72 2.87 -21.64
C GLY A 61 -18.45 3.50 -22.19
N SER A 62 -18.56 4.69 -22.77
CA SER A 62 -17.43 5.58 -23.06
C SER A 62 -17.85 7.03 -22.78
N LYS A 63 -16.90 7.87 -22.36
CA LYS A 63 -17.14 9.32 -22.29
C LYS A 63 -17.41 9.84 -23.71
N ARG A 64 -18.42 10.69 -23.86
CA ARG A 64 -18.81 11.24 -25.19
C ARG A 64 -17.76 12.20 -25.75
N GLU A 65 -17.05 12.89 -24.87
CA GLU A 65 -15.92 13.78 -25.16
C GLU A 65 -14.84 13.53 -24.11
N GLY A 66 -13.57 13.48 -24.52
CA GLY A 66 -12.41 13.36 -23.63
C GLY A 66 -12.46 12.17 -22.65
N GLY A 67 -11.78 11.07 -22.93
CA GLY A 67 -11.71 9.95 -22.01
C GLY A 67 -11.20 8.66 -22.64
N PRO A 68 -11.09 7.57 -21.84
CA PRO A 68 -10.77 6.26 -22.39
C PRO A 68 -11.84 5.80 -23.38
N GLY A 69 -11.45 4.91 -24.28
CA GLY A 69 -12.38 4.23 -25.20
C GLY A 69 -13.44 3.41 -24.45
N TYR A 70 -14.24 2.64 -25.19
CA TYR A 70 -15.26 1.79 -24.60
C TYR A 70 -14.70 0.87 -23.52
N GLN A 71 -15.34 0.92 -22.35
CA GLN A 71 -15.15 0.03 -21.21
C GLN A 71 -16.37 -0.87 -21.04
N PHE A 72 -16.17 -2.04 -20.43
CA PHE A 72 -17.16 -3.09 -20.20
C PHE A 72 -17.31 -3.37 -18.71
N PHE A 73 -18.54 -3.62 -18.31
CA PHE A 73 -18.92 -3.82 -16.92
C PHE A 73 -19.69 -5.14 -16.81
N CYS A 74 -19.32 -5.94 -15.81
CA CYS A 74 -20.09 -7.13 -15.46
C CYS A 74 -21.42 -6.71 -14.85
N TRP A 75 -22.45 -7.46 -15.17
CA TRP A 75 -23.80 -7.31 -14.62
C TRP A 75 -24.38 -8.71 -14.41
N ASP A 76 -25.30 -8.87 -13.46
CA ASP A 76 -26.07 -10.13 -13.23
C ASP A 76 -25.19 -11.39 -13.41
N SER A 77 -24.12 -11.46 -12.61
CA SER A 77 -23.10 -12.50 -12.72
C SER A 77 -23.27 -13.58 -11.64
N GLU A 78 -24.48 -13.80 -11.15
CA GLU A 78 -24.82 -14.84 -10.16
C GLU A 78 -24.73 -16.26 -10.74
N LEU A 79 -24.79 -16.40 -12.08
CA LEU A 79 -24.66 -17.67 -12.80
C LEU A 79 -23.20 -18.06 -13.13
N ILE A 80 -22.24 -17.60 -12.33
CA ILE A 80 -20.81 -17.96 -12.40
C ILE A 80 -20.46 -19.25 -11.65
N ILE A 81 -20.97 -19.39 -10.42
CA ILE A 81 -20.81 -20.54 -9.53
C ILE A 81 -22.16 -21.22 -9.36
N SER A 82 -22.96 -21.20 -10.42
CA SER A 82 -24.20 -21.91 -10.57
C SER A 82 -24.41 -22.10 -12.08
N ARG A 83 -25.54 -22.67 -12.47
CA ARG A 83 -25.86 -22.92 -13.88
C ARG A 83 -27.17 -22.23 -14.19
N HIS A 84 -27.32 -21.75 -15.43
CA HIS A 84 -28.63 -21.41 -15.95
C HIS A 84 -29.48 -22.69 -15.93
N GLN A 85 -30.32 -22.82 -14.91
CA GLN A 85 -31.09 -24.04 -14.67
C GLN A 85 -32.27 -24.13 -15.65
N ASN A 86 -32.65 -25.35 -16.01
CA ASN A 86 -33.98 -25.60 -16.55
C ASN A 86 -35.01 -25.23 -15.47
N ASN A 87 -36.22 -24.85 -15.87
CA ASN A 87 -37.31 -24.63 -14.93
C ASN A 87 -38.30 -25.81 -15.02
N PRO A 88 -38.37 -26.70 -14.02
CA PRO A 88 -37.74 -26.62 -12.70
C PRO A 88 -36.29 -27.16 -12.67
N PRO A 89 -35.50 -26.74 -11.68
CA PRO A 89 -34.08 -27.07 -11.59
C PRO A 89 -33.83 -28.53 -11.22
N PRO A 90 -32.67 -29.11 -11.58
CA PRO A 90 -32.28 -30.42 -11.09
C PRO A 90 -32.03 -30.38 -9.57
N PRO A 91 -32.26 -31.49 -8.83
CA PRO A 91 -32.09 -31.55 -7.37
C PRO A 91 -30.66 -31.24 -6.87
N GLN A 92 -29.65 -31.41 -7.72
CA GLN A 92 -28.27 -31.04 -7.41
C GLN A 92 -27.63 -30.34 -8.62
N PRO A 93 -26.81 -29.30 -8.39
CA PRO A 93 -26.05 -28.68 -9.47
C PRO A 93 -25.02 -29.67 -10.04
N ASP A 94 -24.82 -29.62 -11.36
CA ASP A 94 -23.74 -30.36 -12.00
C ASP A 94 -22.40 -29.65 -11.72
N LEU A 95 -21.79 -30.04 -10.60
CA LEU A 95 -20.57 -29.43 -10.07
C LEU A 95 -19.39 -29.55 -11.03
N ASP A 96 -19.33 -30.63 -11.81
CA ASP A 96 -18.27 -30.84 -12.81
C ASP A 96 -18.42 -29.87 -13.97
N ILE A 97 -19.64 -29.61 -14.44
CA ILE A 97 -19.88 -28.58 -15.45
C ILE A 97 -19.48 -27.20 -14.93
N ILE A 98 -19.87 -26.85 -13.70
CA ILE A 98 -19.57 -25.53 -13.12
C ILE A 98 -18.05 -25.33 -12.99
N LEU A 99 -17.32 -26.33 -12.48
CA LEU A 99 -15.88 -26.28 -12.31
C LEU A 99 -15.11 -26.14 -13.64
N ASN A 100 -15.54 -26.89 -14.66
CA ASN A 100 -14.83 -27.02 -15.93
C ASN A 100 -15.31 -26.07 -17.02
N ARG A 101 -16.29 -25.21 -16.73
CA ARG A 101 -16.91 -24.33 -17.72
C ARG A 101 -15.87 -23.48 -18.46
N ASP A 102 -15.93 -23.52 -19.78
CA ASP A 102 -15.03 -22.79 -20.68
C ASP A 102 -15.85 -21.80 -21.51
N ARG A 103 -15.68 -20.51 -21.23
CA ARG A 103 -16.31 -19.42 -21.98
C ARG A 103 -15.33 -18.70 -22.91
N THR A 104 -14.06 -19.13 -22.95
CA THR A 104 -13.00 -18.45 -23.70
C THR A 104 -13.23 -18.47 -25.22
N GLY A 105 -14.14 -19.34 -25.71
CA GLY A 105 -14.47 -19.55 -27.13
C GLY A 105 -15.65 -18.77 -27.67
N LEU A 106 -16.35 -18.01 -26.83
CA LEU A 106 -17.49 -17.21 -27.27
C LEU A 106 -17.06 -16.15 -28.29
N ASN A 107 -17.98 -15.85 -29.21
CA ASN A 107 -17.76 -14.92 -30.31
C ASN A 107 -19.09 -14.38 -30.85
N ASN A 108 -19.94 -13.85 -29.98
CA ASN A 108 -21.28 -13.41 -30.37
C ASN A 108 -21.26 -12.06 -31.08
N ASN A 109 -22.06 -11.92 -32.14
CA ASN A 109 -22.05 -10.71 -32.96
C ASN A 109 -22.54 -9.47 -32.16
N ASN A 110 -21.85 -8.35 -32.37
CA ASN A 110 -22.15 -7.09 -31.68
C ASN A 110 -22.14 -7.23 -30.15
N LYS A 111 -21.17 -7.99 -29.62
CA LYS A 111 -20.93 -8.25 -28.19
C LYS A 111 -19.45 -8.09 -27.85
N PRO A 112 -19.07 -7.94 -26.57
CA PRO A 112 -17.68 -7.81 -26.17
C PRO A 112 -16.80 -8.99 -26.65
N THR A 113 -17.35 -10.22 -26.70
CA THR A 113 -16.59 -11.39 -27.15
C THR A 113 -16.20 -11.33 -28.63
N ARG A 114 -16.94 -10.58 -29.47
CA ARG A 114 -16.54 -10.32 -30.87
C ARG A 114 -15.26 -9.51 -30.95
N LEU A 115 -15.13 -8.48 -30.13
CA LEU A 115 -13.94 -7.62 -30.08
C LEU A 115 -12.73 -8.43 -29.64
N TYR A 116 -12.86 -9.14 -28.50
CA TYR A 116 -11.82 -10.06 -28.02
C TYR A 116 -11.42 -11.07 -29.09
N ASN A 117 -12.39 -11.73 -29.73
CA ASN A 117 -12.11 -12.77 -30.71
C ASN A 117 -11.31 -12.23 -31.90
N ALA A 118 -11.68 -11.06 -32.44
CA ALA A 118 -10.96 -10.40 -33.51
C ALA A 118 -9.54 -9.97 -33.09
N LEU A 119 -9.41 -9.40 -31.90
CA LEU A 119 -8.15 -8.90 -31.34
C LEU A 119 -7.11 -10.00 -31.12
N ARG A 120 -7.52 -11.24 -30.86
CA ARG A 120 -6.59 -12.39 -30.76
C ARG A 120 -5.77 -12.64 -32.02
N ALA A 121 -6.17 -12.12 -33.17
CA ALA A 121 -5.36 -12.21 -34.38
C ALA A 121 -4.13 -11.28 -34.37
N ASN A 122 -4.04 -10.36 -33.39
CA ASN A 122 -2.93 -9.43 -33.25
C ASN A 122 -1.91 -9.91 -32.19
N PRO A 123 -0.60 -9.97 -32.51
CA PRO A 123 0.42 -10.42 -31.57
C PRO A 123 0.61 -9.48 -30.36
N GLU A 124 0.47 -8.15 -30.54
CA GLU A 124 0.54 -7.19 -29.41
C GLU A 124 -0.62 -7.40 -28.44
N PHE A 125 -1.83 -7.63 -28.95
CA PHE A 125 -2.96 -7.96 -28.09
C PHE A 125 -2.74 -9.26 -27.31
N ARG A 126 -2.19 -10.30 -27.96
CA ARG A 126 -1.92 -11.59 -27.29
C ARG A 126 -0.88 -11.43 -26.18
N LEU A 127 0.19 -10.68 -26.42
CA LEU A 127 1.19 -10.40 -25.39
C LEU A 127 0.59 -9.57 -24.26
N ARG A 128 -0.18 -8.52 -24.58
CA ARG A 128 -0.87 -7.72 -23.57
C ARG A 128 -1.85 -8.55 -22.74
N PHE A 129 -2.58 -9.47 -23.37
CA PHE A 129 -3.45 -10.42 -22.69
C PHE A 129 -2.64 -11.28 -21.70
N ALA A 130 -1.49 -11.81 -22.13
CA ALA A 130 -0.60 -12.58 -21.27
C ALA A 130 -0.03 -11.74 -20.10
N ASP A 131 0.23 -10.45 -20.30
CA ASP A 131 0.64 -9.52 -19.24
C ASP A 131 -0.47 -9.35 -18.19
N ARG A 132 -1.72 -9.14 -18.62
CA ARG A 132 -2.87 -9.04 -17.71
C ARG A 132 -3.13 -10.35 -16.98
N VAL A 133 -2.94 -11.50 -17.64
CA VAL A 133 -2.99 -12.81 -16.98
C VAL A 133 -1.91 -12.89 -15.88
N ARG A 134 -0.67 -12.47 -16.18
CA ARG A 134 0.43 -12.46 -15.21
C ARG A 134 0.10 -11.55 -14.02
N LYS A 135 -0.36 -10.32 -14.28
CA LYS A 135 -0.77 -9.34 -13.28
C LYS A 135 -1.85 -9.86 -12.33
N HIS A 136 -2.87 -10.54 -12.86
CA HIS A 136 -4.04 -10.92 -12.05
C HIS A 136 -3.93 -12.30 -11.41
N PHE A 137 -3.24 -13.27 -12.01
CA PHE A 137 -3.27 -14.67 -11.56
C PHE A 137 -2.01 -15.16 -10.88
N TYR A 138 -0.97 -14.35 -10.72
CA TYR A 138 0.29 -14.74 -10.10
C TYR A 138 0.67 -13.76 -9.00
N ASN A 139 1.58 -14.20 -8.12
CA ASN A 139 2.04 -13.43 -6.97
C ASN A 139 0.82 -12.90 -6.18
N ASP A 140 0.82 -11.63 -5.80
CA ASP A 140 -0.30 -10.97 -5.10
C ASP A 140 -1.46 -10.51 -6.01
N GLY A 141 -1.52 -10.99 -7.25
CA GLY A 141 -2.56 -10.64 -8.22
C GLY A 141 -3.97 -10.89 -7.69
N ALA A 142 -4.90 -10.00 -8.07
CA ALA A 142 -6.26 -9.99 -7.52
C ALA A 142 -7.03 -11.31 -7.73
N LEU A 143 -6.74 -12.07 -8.78
CA LEU A 143 -7.34 -13.36 -9.13
C LEU A 143 -6.44 -14.57 -8.80
N SER A 144 -5.39 -14.38 -7.99
CA SER A 144 -4.69 -15.49 -7.34
C SER A 144 -5.66 -16.25 -6.42
N THR A 145 -5.39 -17.54 -6.19
CA THR A 145 -6.27 -18.40 -5.39
C THR A 145 -6.49 -17.83 -3.99
N ASP A 146 -5.43 -17.34 -3.35
CA ASP A 146 -5.50 -16.83 -1.97
C ASP A 146 -6.28 -15.52 -1.88
N LYS A 147 -6.08 -14.57 -2.81
CA LYS A 147 -6.84 -13.30 -2.82
C LYS A 147 -8.31 -13.51 -3.16
N VAL A 148 -8.64 -14.47 -4.01
CA VAL A 148 -10.04 -14.84 -4.31
C VAL A 148 -10.68 -15.48 -3.08
N LEU A 149 -9.98 -16.43 -2.44
CA LEU A 149 -10.46 -17.12 -1.26
C LEU A 149 -10.70 -16.14 -0.10
N ALA A 150 -9.75 -15.25 0.17
CA ALA A 150 -9.88 -14.22 1.20
C ALA A 150 -11.13 -13.35 0.98
N ARG A 151 -11.33 -12.83 -0.24
CA ARG A 151 -12.53 -12.05 -0.58
C ARG A 151 -13.82 -12.85 -0.42
N TRP A 152 -13.83 -14.12 -0.84
CA TRP A 152 -15.01 -14.97 -0.69
C TRP A 152 -15.35 -15.18 0.78
N LEU A 153 -14.37 -15.51 1.62
CA LEU A 153 -14.56 -15.72 3.06
C LEU A 153 -15.10 -14.46 3.74
N THR A 154 -14.53 -13.28 3.44
CA THR A 154 -15.04 -12.01 3.98
C THR A 154 -16.51 -11.79 3.66
N ARG A 155 -16.94 -12.00 2.40
CA ARG A 155 -18.35 -11.80 2.00
C ARG A 155 -19.27 -12.91 2.54
N ARG A 156 -18.82 -14.16 2.56
CA ARG A 156 -19.53 -15.29 3.15
C ARG A 156 -19.85 -15.02 4.63
N ASP A 157 -18.87 -14.53 5.39
CA ASP A 157 -19.02 -14.31 6.83
C ASP A 157 -19.98 -13.17 7.15
N GLN A 158 -19.99 -12.13 6.32
CA GLN A 158 -20.96 -11.03 6.41
C GLN A 158 -22.42 -11.51 6.32
N VAL A 159 -22.71 -12.50 5.47
CA VAL A 159 -24.08 -13.00 5.27
C VAL A 159 -24.40 -14.27 6.08
N TRP A 160 -23.42 -14.86 6.75
CA TRP A 160 -23.55 -16.17 7.39
C TRP A 160 -24.75 -16.29 8.33
N ARG A 161 -24.94 -15.29 9.19
CA ARG A 161 -26.06 -15.25 10.14
C ARG A 161 -27.40 -15.00 9.44
N ALA A 162 -27.42 -14.17 8.40
CA ALA A 162 -28.63 -13.87 7.64
C ALA A 162 -29.16 -15.13 6.94
N VAL A 163 -28.27 -15.98 6.38
CA VAL A 163 -28.67 -17.24 5.71
C VAL A 163 -29.44 -18.17 6.65
N VAL A 164 -29.15 -18.18 7.96
CA VAL A 164 -29.92 -18.97 8.95
C VAL A 164 -31.39 -18.52 8.97
N ALA A 165 -31.61 -17.21 9.11
CA ALA A 165 -32.95 -16.65 9.19
C ALA A 165 -33.70 -16.77 7.86
N GLU A 166 -33.05 -16.49 6.74
CA GLU A 166 -33.64 -16.60 5.40
C GLU A 166 -33.99 -18.05 5.05
N SER A 167 -33.16 -19.03 5.41
CA SER A 167 -33.49 -20.46 5.20
C SER A 167 -34.69 -20.90 6.03
N ALA A 168 -34.84 -20.40 7.27
CA ALA A 168 -36.00 -20.71 8.11
C ALA A 168 -37.29 -20.05 7.59
N ARG A 169 -37.17 -18.85 7.01
CA ARG A 169 -38.32 -18.08 6.50
C ARG A 169 -38.77 -18.51 5.10
N TRP A 170 -37.83 -18.84 4.23
CA TRP A 170 -38.08 -19.04 2.79
C TRP A 170 -37.61 -20.38 2.25
N GLY A 171 -37.06 -21.25 3.07
CA GLY A 171 -36.51 -22.54 2.63
C GLY A 171 -37.55 -23.44 1.95
N ASP A 172 -38.83 -23.26 2.26
CA ASP A 172 -39.97 -23.95 1.66
C ASP A 172 -40.65 -23.16 0.54
N PHE A 173 -40.25 -21.90 0.27
CA PHE A 173 -41.00 -20.99 -0.60
C PHE A 173 -41.25 -21.57 -2.00
N ARG A 174 -40.21 -22.07 -2.67
CA ARG A 174 -40.36 -22.66 -4.01
C ARG A 174 -41.13 -23.97 -4.01
N ARG A 175 -41.09 -24.74 -2.93
CA ARG A 175 -41.71 -26.05 -2.84
C ARG A 175 -43.18 -25.98 -2.42
N ASP A 176 -43.47 -25.19 -1.39
CA ASP A 176 -44.74 -25.22 -0.65
C ASP A 176 -45.58 -23.94 -0.83
N VAL A 177 -44.98 -22.83 -1.28
CA VAL A 177 -45.68 -21.53 -1.44
C VAL A 177 -45.89 -21.17 -2.91
N LEU A 178 -44.82 -21.12 -3.73
CA LEU A 178 -44.88 -20.69 -5.13
C LEU A 178 -43.92 -21.50 -6.03
N GLN A 179 -44.43 -22.60 -6.59
CA GLN A 179 -43.70 -23.54 -7.45
C GLN A 179 -43.41 -23.02 -8.87
N GLY A 180 -43.96 -21.87 -9.26
CA GLY A 180 -43.85 -21.37 -10.63
C GLY A 180 -44.45 -22.38 -11.62
N SER A 181 -43.63 -22.87 -12.57
CA SER A 181 -44.05 -23.84 -13.60
C SER A 181 -43.73 -25.30 -13.26
N GLY A 182 -43.16 -25.59 -12.08
CA GLY A 182 -42.83 -26.95 -11.64
C GLY A 182 -43.89 -27.54 -10.69
N SER A 183 -43.72 -28.83 -10.36
CA SER A 183 -44.45 -29.52 -9.30
C SER A 183 -43.64 -29.60 -8.01
N LYS A 184 -44.33 -29.79 -6.89
CA LYS A 184 -43.75 -29.83 -5.53
C LYS A 184 -42.54 -30.75 -5.38
N ASP A 185 -42.59 -31.93 -5.99
CA ASP A 185 -41.55 -32.97 -5.93
C ASP A 185 -40.26 -32.60 -6.69
N GLN A 186 -40.30 -31.51 -7.47
CA GLN A 186 -39.16 -31.01 -8.24
C GLN A 186 -38.35 -29.94 -7.47
N TYR A 187 -38.76 -29.60 -6.24
CA TYR A 187 -38.10 -28.59 -5.41
C TYR A 187 -37.73 -29.13 -4.03
N ASP A 188 -36.47 -28.89 -3.64
CA ASP A 188 -35.99 -29.20 -2.30
C ASP A 188 -36.52 -28.21 -1.25
N LEU A 189 -36.51 -28.65 0.02
CA LEU A 189 -36.50 -27.71 1.14
C LEU A 189 -35.08 -27.20 1.33
N PHE A 190 -34.87 -25.91 1.08
CA PHE A 190 -33.55 -25.32 1.24
C PHE A 190 -33.22 -25.16 2.73
N HIS A 191 -32.29 -26.00 3.18
CA HIS A 191 -31.72 -25.93 4.53
C HIS A 191 -30.28 -25.42 4.47
N ARG A 192 -29.92 -24.50 5.38
CA ARG A 192 -28.56 -23.97 5.51
C ARG A 192 -27.50 -25.09 5.55
N ASN A 193 -27.65 -26.08 6.41
CA ASN A 193 -26.61 -27.10 6.61
C ASN A 193 -26.47 -28.05 5.40
N GLN A 194 -27.59 -28.47 4.81
CA GLN A 194 -27.57 -29.44 3.72
C GLN A 194 -27.22 -28.81 2.37
N HIS A 195 -27.58 -27.54 2.15
CA HIS A 195 -27.41 -26.89 0.84
C HIS A 195 -26.30 -25.84 0.90
N TYR A 196 -26.46 -24.80 1.74
CA TYR A 196 -25.50 -23.70 1.77
C TYR A 196 -24.13 -24.15 2.30
N VAL A 197 -24.06 -24.84 3.45
CA VAL A 197 -22.78 -25.29 4.04
C VAL A 197 -22.09 -26.32 3.14
N ALA A 198 -22.81 -27.33 2.64
CA ALA A 198 -22.25 -28.31 1.72
C ALA A 198 -21.70 -27.66 0.43
N TYR A 199 -22.40 -26.66 -0.12
CA TYR A 199 -21.92 -25.93 -1.29
C TYR A 199 -20.68 -25.09 -0.97
N GLN A 200 -20.65 -24.44 0.20
CA GLN A 200 -19.46 -23.73 0.68
C GLN A 200 -18.26 -24.67 0.84
N GLU A 201 -18.44 -25.86 1.41
CA GLU A 201 -17.38 -26.86 1.52
C GLU A 201 -16.85 -27.26 0.15
N TRP A 202 -17.72 -27.48 -0.85
CA TRP A 202 -17.27 -27.75 -2.21
C TRP A 202 -16.51 -26.56 -2.83
N LEU A 203 -16.99 -25.33 -2.64
CA LEU A 203 -16.31 -24.14 -3.16
C LEU A 203 -14.89 -24.01 -2.59
N LEU A 204 -14.76 -24.18 -1.28
CA LEU A 204 -13.50 -24.01 -0.55
C LEU A 204 -12.52 -25.16 -0.80
N ASN A 205 -13.01 -26.41 -0.84
CA ASN A 205 -12.16 -27.59 -0.93
C ASN A 205 -11.92 -28.04 -2.38
N THR A 206 -12.74 -27.60 -3.34
CA THR A 206 -12.68 -28.06 -4.74
C THR A 206 -12.63 -26.92 -5.75
N TYR A 207 -13.60 -25.99 -5.74
CA TYR A 207 -13.71 -24.99 -6.80
C TYR A 207 -12.52 -24.03 -6.80
N PHE A 208 -12.30 -23.25 -5.73
CA PHE A 208 -11.23 -22.25 -5.71
C PHE A 208 -9.82 -22.86 -5.86
N PRO A 209 -9.48 -23.98 -5.21
CA PRO A 209 -8.17 -24.60 -5.37
C PRO A 209 -7.88 -25.08 -6.80
N ARG A 210 -8.91 -25.51 -7.55
CA ARG A 210 -8.72 -26.10 -8.90
C ARG A 210 -9.01 -25.14 -10.04
N ARG A 211 -9.93 -24.19 -9.87
CA ARG A 211 -10.47 -23.36 -10.97
C ARG A 211 -9.38 -22.55 -11.68
N ARG A 212 -8.44 -21.97 -10.93
CA ARG A 212 -7.31 -21.21 -11.50
C ARG A 212 -6.51 -22.05 -12.51
N ASN A 213 -6.09 -23.24 -12.13
CA ASN A 213 -5.28 -24.11 -12.99
C ASN A 213 -6.06 -24.59 -14.21
N ILE A 214 -7.34 -24.92 -14.05
CA ILE A 214 -8.23 -25.27 -15.17
C ILE A 214 -8.34 -24.10 -16.15
N PHE A 215 -8.55 -22.89 -15.65
CA PHE A 215 -8.65 -21.68 -16.46
C PHE A 215 -7.34 -21.36 -17.19
N LEU A 216 -6.19 -21.42 -16.52
CA LEU A 216 -4.89 -21.22 -17.16
C LEU A 216 -4.63 -22.25 -18.28
N ALA A 217 -5.05 -23.51 -18.08
CA ALA A 217 -5.01 -24.52 -19.14
C ALA A 217 -5.96 -24.20 -20.31
N GLN A 218 -7.16 -23.65 -20.03
CA GLN A 218 -8.06 -23.16 -21.07
C GLN A 218 -7.39 -22.04 -21.89
N LEU A 219 -6.75 -21.07 -21.25
CA LEU A 219 -6.03 -19.98 -21.94
C LEU A 219 -4.83 -20.47 -22.74
N ALA A 220 -4.06 -21.44 -22.22
CA ALA A 220 -2.94 -22.04 -22.93
C ALA A 220 -3.38 -22.70 -24.25
N ARG A 221 -4.51 -23.42 -24.27
CA ARG A 221 -5.10 -23.97 -25.50
C ARG A 221 -5.57 -22.91 -26.49
N ARG A 222 -5.69 -21.65 -26.07
CA ARG A 222 -6.04 -20.51 -26.91
C ARG A 222 -4.85 -19.62 -27.23
N GLU A 223 -3.66 -20.02 -26.80
CA GLU A 223 -2.39 -19.30 -26.98
C GLU A 223 -2.43 -17.86 -26.43
N LEU A 224 -3.10 -17.69 -25.28
CA LEU A 224 -3.29 -16.41 -24.57
C LEU A 224 -2.39 -16.23 -23.34
N VAL A 225 -1.45 -17.14 -23.16
CA VAL A 225 -0.37 -17.04 -22.17
C VAL A 225 0.95 -17.07 -22.93
N ALA A 226 1.94 -16.33 -22.46
CA ALA A 226 3.26 -16.31 -23.08
C ALA A 226 3.94 -17.68 -22.91
N GLU A 227 4.57 -18.18 -23.96
CA GLU A 227 5.31 -19.46 -23.92
C GLU A 227 6.62 -19.33 -23.13
N LEU A 228 7.23 -18.14 -23.15
CA LEU A 228 8.47 -17.86 -22.44
C LEU A 228 8.17 -17.51 -20.99
N SER A 229 8.79 -18.25 -20.06
CA SER A 229 8.70 -17.96 -18.62
C SER A 229 9.16 -16.52 -18.34
N PRO A 230 8.36 -15.73 -17.62
CA PRO A 230 8.75 -14.39 -17.20
C PRO A 230 9.84 -14.45 -16.12
N PRO A 231 10.55 -13.35 -15.87
CA PRO A 231 11.56 -13.32 -14.82
C PRO A 231 10.90 -13.43 -13.43
N ALA A 232 11.58 -14.08 -12.49
CA ALA A 232 11.24 -14.07 -11.07
C ALA A 232 12.01 -12.94 -10.37
N LEU A 233 11.37 -12.28 -9.41
CA LEU A 233 11.96 -11.24 -8.57
C LEU A 233 11.99 -11.76 -7.15
N GLU A 234 13.12 -11.66 -6.47
CA GLU A 234 13.27 -12.09 -5.08
C GLU A 234 13.96 -10.97 -4.27
N PRO A 235 13.26 -10.35 -3.30
CA PRO A 235 11.84 -10.54 -3.00
C PRO A 235 10.93 -10.00 -4.13
N HIS A 236 9.72 -10.54 -4.25
CA HIS A 236 8.73 -10.02 -5.21
C HIS A 236 7.92 -8.86 -4.62
N GLY A 237 8.49 -7.66 -4.69
CA GLY A 237 7.95 -6.49 -3.99
C GLY A 237 8.28 -6.53 -2.50
N GLY A 238 7.85 -5.49 -1.78
CA GLY A 238 8.04 -5.41 -0.33
C GLY A 238 8.47 -4.03 0.14
N THR A 239 8.93 -3.97 1.38
CA THR A 239 9.31 -2.72 2.03
C THR A 239 10.83 -2.52 1.97
N ILE A 240 11.28 -1.32 1.62
CA ILE A 240 12.68 -0.90 1.60
C ILE A 240 13.01 -0.35 2.99
N PRO A 241 14.00 -0.92 3.69
CA PRO A 241 14.34 -0.50 5.05
C PRO A 241 14.78 0.97 5.11
N ALA A 242 14.35 1.68 6.15
CA ALA A 242 14.71 3.09 6.37
C ALA A 242 16.16 3.32 6.84
N GLY A 243 16.97 2.27 7.01
CA GLY A 243 18.35 2.36 7.52
C GLY A 243 19.43 2.70 6.48
N GLY A 244 19.07 3.11 5.27
CA GLY A 244 20.01 3.57 4.23
C GLY A 244 20.73 2.49 3.42
N GLY A 245 20.64 1.22 3.82
CA GLY A 245 21.21 0.08 3.08
C GLY A 245 20.46 -0.32 1.80
N GLY A 246 19.24 0.18 1.63
CA GLY A 246 18.34 -0.21 0.54
C GLY A 246 17.86 -1.66 0.64
N LEU A 247 17.12 -2.10 -0.38
CA LEU A 247 16.66 -3.48 -0.52
C LEU A 247 17.34 -4.13 -1.73
N GLU A 248 18.05 -5.23 -1.50
CA GLU A 248 18.59 -6.05 -2.58
C GLU A 248 17.47 -6.87 -3.25
N VAL A 249 17.41 -6.83 -4.58
CA VAL A 249 16.47 -7.59 -5.41
C VAL A 249 17.24 -8.38 -6.45
N ASP A 250 17.12 -9.71 -6.39
CA ASP A 250 17.62 -10.61 -7.43
C ASP A 250 16.55 -10.86 -8.50
N ILE A 251 16.99 -10.88 -9.76
CA ILE A 251 16.13 -11.20 -10.91
C ILE A 251 16.65 -12.44 -11.61
N SER A 252 15.86 -13.50 -11.59
CA SER A 252 16.27 -14.79 -12.14
C SER A 252 15.40 -15.25 -13.32
N VAL A 253 16.04 -15.97 -14.26
CA VAL A 253 15.36 -16.63 -15.38
C VAL A 253 16.10 -17.92 -15.74
N ASN A 254 15.34 -18.93 -16.16
CA ASN A 254 15.91 -20.19 -16.66
C ASN A 254 16.66 -20.03 -18.00
N ALA A 255 16.20 -19.13 -18.88
CA ALA A 255 16.82 -18.88 -20.17
C ALA A 255 16.37 -17.55 -20.79
N GLY A 256 17.31 -16.83 -21.41
CA GLY A 256 17.05 -15.57 -22.11
C GLY A 256 17.82 -14.40 -21.49
N THR A 257 17.56 -13.20 -21.97
CA THR A 257 18.14 -11.96 -21.41
C THR A 257 17.05 -11.17 -20.72
N ILE A 258 17.32 -10.76 -19.48
CA ILE A 258 16.39 -9.95 -18.68
C ILE A 258 16.62 -8.48 -19.02
N TYR A 259 15.52 -7.78 -19.28
CA TYR A 259 15.46 -6.32 -19.37
C TYR A 259 14.48 -5.80 -18.33
N PHE A 260 14.85 -4.74 -17.63
CA PHE A 260 14.04 -4.15 -16.57
C PHE A 260 14.05 -2.62 -16.61
N THR A 261 13.08 -2.04 -15.92
CA THR A 261 12.87 -0.61 -15.70
C THR A 261 12.46 -0.41 -14.24
N ALA A 262 12.99 0.62 -13.58
CA ALA A 262 12.67 0.96 -12.19
C ALA A 262 11.68 2.14 -12.06
N ASP A 263 11.36 2.80 -13.19
CA ASP A 263 10.45 3.95 -13.28
C ASP A 263 8.99 3.55 -13.58
N GLY A 264 8.69 2.24 -13.57
CA GLY A 264 7.37 1.72 -13.91
C GLY A 264 7.01 1.76 -15.41
N SER A 265 7.92 2.14 -16.31
CA SER A 265 7.72 1.97 -17.76
C SER A 265 7.86 0.50 -18.18
N ASP A 266 7.38 0.10 -19.36
CA ASP A 266 7.61 -1.26 -19.86
C ASP A 266 9.02 -1.37 -20.47
N PRO A 267 9.84 -2.39 -20.14
CA PRO A 267 11.16 -2.57 -20.77
C PRO A 267 11.09 -2.90 -22.27
N ARG A 268 9.90 -3.16 -22.81
CA ARG A 268 9.64 -3.44 -24.22
C ARG A 268 8.74 -2.35 -24.82
N LEU A 269 9.09 -1.88 -26.01
CA LEU A 269 8.21 -1.07 -26.86
C LEU A 269 7.24 -1.93 -27.67
N GLU A 270 6.08 -1.36 -28.04
CA GLU A 270 5.20 -1.96 -29.05
C GLU A 270 6.00 -2.28 -30.33
N GLY A 271 5.73 -3.44 -30.95
CA GLY A 271 6.54 -3.94 -32.06
C GLY A 271 7.78 -4.74 -31.64
N GLY A 272 8.15 -4.72 -30.35
CA GLY A 272 9.13 -5.65 -29.77
C GLY A 272 10.56 -5.15 -29.65
N ALA A 273 10.82 -3.87 -29.93
CA ALA A 273 12.10 -3.25 -29.60
C ALA A 273 12.30 -3.14 -28.08
N VAL A 274 13.56 -3.12 -27.64
CA VAL A 274 13.91 -2.80 -26.25
C VAL A 274 13.65 -1.31 -26.00
N SER A 275 13.01 -0.97 -24.89
CA SER A 275 12.79 0.42 -24.50
C SER A 275 14.11 1.13 -24.19
N PRO A 276 14.32 2.39 -24.60
CA PRO A 276 15.48 3.17 -24.18
C PRO A 276 15.59 3.36 -22.67
N ALA A 277 14.48 3.27 -21.93
CA ALA A 277 14.47 3.31 -20.47
C ALA A 277 14.91 1.96 -19.84
N ALA A 278 14.99 0.89 -20.63
CA ALA A 278 15.29 -0.44 -20.12
C ALA A 278 16.79 -0.65 -19.91
N SER A 279 17.13 -1.18 -18.75
CA SER A 279 18.45 -1.70 -18.42
C SER A 279 18.50 -3.21 -18.62
N ARG A 280 19.64 -3.72 -19.07
CA ARG A 280 19.90 -5.16 -19.10
C ARG A 280 20.38 -5.60 -17.72
N TYR A 281 19.74 -6.61 -17.15
CA TYR A 281 20.16 -7.15 -15.85
C TYR A 281 21.46 -7.95 -15.98
N SER A 282 22.39 -7.71 -15.05
CA SER A 282 23.67 -8.43 -14.93
C SER A 282 23.99 -8.83 -13.49
N ASP A 283 23.61 -8.00 -12.53
CA ASP A 283 23.93 -8.14 -11.10
C ASP A 283 22.70 -7.72 -10.27
N PRO A 284 22.57 -8.18 -9.01
CA PRO A 284 21.49 -7.78 -8.11
C PRO A 284 21.32 -6.27 -8.00
N LEU A 285 20.05 -5.84 -7.87
CA LEU A 285 19.71 -4.41 -7.75
C LEU A 285 19.63 -4.02 -6.28
N THR A 286 20.19 -2.88 -5.90
CA THR A 286 19.93 -2.27 -4.60
C THR A 286 18.95 -1.10 -4.79
N LEU A 287 17.73 -1.26 -4.28
CA LEU A 287 16.68 -0.24 -4.33
C LEU A 287 16.78 0.66 -3.11
N ALA A 288 17.01 1.97 -3.32
CA ALA A 288 17.18 2.94 -2.24
C ALA A 288 15.91 3.73 -1.90
N GLY A 289 14.85 3.60 -2.69
CA GLY A 289 13.60 4.32 -2.53
C GLY A 289 12.45 3.63 -3.28
N THR A 290 11.23 4.10 -3.06
CA THR A 290 10.00 3.60 -3.67
C THR A 290 10.21 3.38 -5.16
N THR A 291 9.98 2.14 -5.60
CA THR A 291 10.32 1.69 -6.96
C THR A 291 9.22 0.81 -7.53
N THR A 292 8.76 1.12 -8.74
CA THR A 292 7.97 0.19 -9.56
C THR A 292 8.90 -0.55 -10.52
N LEU A 293 9.26 -1.79 -10.17
CA LEU A 293 10.14 -2.61 -11.01
C LEU A 293 9.31 -3.39 -12.03
N LYS A 294 9.63 -3.22 -13.31
CA LYS A 294 9.05 -3.97 -14.42
C LYS A 294 10.13 -4.71 -15.17
N ALA A 295 9.93 -6.01 -15.40
CA ALA A 295 10.93 -6.86 -16.02
C ALA A 295 10.31 -7.84 -17.03
N ARG A 296 11.05 -8.07 -18.13
CA ARG A 296 10.73 -9.08 -19.14
C ARG A 296 11.97 -9.83 -19.56
N VAL A 297 11.76 -11.02 -20.11
CA VAL A 297 12.81 -11.83 -20.73
C VAL A 297 12.67 -11.74 -22.24
N LEU A 298 13.77 -11.49 -22.94
CA LEU A 298 13.89 -11.58 -24.39
C LEU A 298 14.69 -12.83 -24.77
N ARG A 299 14.13 -13.69 -25.62
CA ARG A 299 14.80 -14.88 -26.15
C ARG A 299 14.40 -15.15 -27.59
N ARG A 300 15.39 -15.17 -28.50
CA ARG A 300 15.19 -15.44 -29.93
C ARG A 300 14.08 -14.58 -30.57
N GLY A 301 14.02 -13.29 -30.19
CA GLY A 301 13.01 -12.35 -30.68
C GLY A 301 11.65 -12.42 -29.98
N ASN A 302 11.44 -13.37 -29.08
CA ASN A 302 10.19 -13.50 -28.32
C ASN A 302 10.35 -12.90 -26.91
N TRP A 303 9.34 -12.16 -26.49
CA TRP A 303 9.25 -11.58 -25.15
C TRP A 303 8.37 -12.44 -24.25
N SER A 304 8.74 -12.55 -22.97
CA SER A 304 7.87 -13.08 -21.93
C SER A 304 6.74 -12.11 -21.62
N SER A 305 5.74 -12.58 -20.85
CA SER A 305 4.84 -11.67 -20.15
C SER A 305 5.61 -10.79 -19.16
N LEU A 306 5.00 -9.66 -18.79
CA LEU A 306 5.55 -8.69 -17.85
C LEU A 306 5.49 -9.23 -16.42
N THR A 307 6.63 -9.23 -15.74
CA THR A 307 6.67 -9.27 -14.27
C THR A 307 6.75 -7.84 -13.76
N GLU A 308 5.90 -7.49 -12.80
CA GLU A 308 5.83 -6.17 -12.16
C GLU A 308 5.78 -6.38 -10.65
N ALA A 309 6.54 -5.58 -9.90
CA ALA A 309 6.51 -5.54 -8.45
C ALA A 309 6.63 -4.11 -7.94
N GLN A 310 6.01 -3.83 -6.80
CA GLN A 310 6.09 -2.55 -6.10
C GLN A 310 6.97 -2.73 -4.86
N TYR A 311 7.91 -1.82 -4.70
CA TYR A 311 8.74 -1.70 -3.50
C TYR A 311 8.47 -0.35 -2.87
N THR A 312 8.11 -0.33 -1.60
CA THR A 312 7.70 0.90 -0.89
C THR A 312 8.73 1.26 0.16
N ALA A 313 9.08 2.54 0.28
CA ALA A 313 9.95 3.00 1.36
C ALA A 313 9.28 2.78 2.72
N ASP A 314 10.04 2.31 3.71
CA ASP A 314 9.56 2.23 5.08
C ASP A 314 9.46 3.64 5.68
N LEU A 315 8.23 4.10 5.89
CA LEU A 315 7.96 5.38 6.54
C LEU A 315 7.75 5.22 8.05
N SER A 316 8.00 4.03 8.61
CA SER A 316 7.90 3.80 10.04
C SER A 316 8.73 4.74 10.90
N PRO A 317 9.82 5.40 10.44
CA PRO A 317 10.54 6.43 11.22
C PRO A 317 10.06 7.88 10.98
N LEU A 318 9.10 8.12 10.09
CA LEU A 318 8.52 9.46 9.94
C LEU A 318 7.59 9.73 11.13
N ARG A 319 7.88 10.78 11.90
CA ARG A 319 7.11 11.17 13.09
C ARG A 319 6.35 12.46 12.81
N ILE A 320 5.14 12.59 13.35
CA ILE A 320 4.54 13.91 13.55
C ILE A 320 5.16 14.52 14.80
N THR A 321 5.45 15.81 14.80
CA THR A 321 6.06 16.48 15.97
C THR A 321 5.24 17.67 16.45
N GLU A 322 4.62 18.40 15.53
CA GLU A 322 3.86 19.61 15.82
C GLU A 322 2.62 19.72 14.95
N LEU A 323 1.54 20.25 15.52
CA LEU A 323 0.28 20.55 14.86
C LEU A 323 -0.25 21.91 15.32
N MET A 324 -0.41 22.83 14.39
CA MET A 324 -1.12 24.10 14.62
C MET A 324 -2.49 24.03 13.94
N TYR A 325 -3.54 23.71 14.70
CA TYR A 325 -4.90 23.51 14.17
C TYR A 325 -5.84 24.71 14.40
N HIS A 326 -5.45 25.67 15.24
CA HIS A 326 -6.18 26.91 15.42
C HIS A 326 -5.19 28.02 15.84
N PRO A 327 -4.51 28.64 14.85
CA PRO A 327 -3.57 29.72 15.12
C PRO A 327 -4.26 30.92 15.76
N ARG A 328 -3.52 31.72 16.52
CA ARG A 328 -4.03 33.03 16.99
C ARG A 328 -4.20 34.00 15.81
N PRO A 329 -5.13 34.96 15.90
CA PRO A 329 -5.22 36.06 14.94
C PRO A 329 -3.93 36.91 14.98
N GLU A 330 -3.68 37.62 13.89
CA GLU A 330 -2.64 38.64 13.83
C GLU A 330 -2.93 39.77 14.85
N GLU A 331 -1.88 40.45 15.34
CA GLU A 331 -2.03 41.48 16.38
C GLU A 331 -2.67 42.78 15.88
N ASP A 332 -2.50 43.07 14.59
CA ASP A 332 -3.15 44.18 13.86
C ASP A 332 -4.33 43.66 13.02
N GLU A 333 -5.08 44.55 12.34
CA GLU A 333 -6.04 44.13 11.29
C GLU A 333 -5.26 43.48 10.14
N GLY A 334 -4.94 42.21 10.33
CA GLY A 334 -4.22 41.36 9.40
C GLY A 334 -5.01 41.10 8.13
N ASP A 335 -4.30 40.83 7.03
CA ASP A 335 -4.91 40.52 5.73
C ASP A 335 -5.28 39.02 5.61
N HIS A 336 -4.96 38.21 6.62
CA HIS A 336 -5.11 36.75 6.61
C HIS A 336 -6.07 36.24 7.69
N ASP A 337 -6.83 35.20 7.36
CA ASP A 337 -7.66 34.49 8.34
C ASP A 337 -6.74 33.66 9.26
N PRO A 338 -7.07 33.47 10.56
CA PRO A 338 -6.22 32.69 11.45
C PRO A 338 -5.93 31.27 10.93
N GLY A 339 -6.89 30.64 10.25
CA GLY A 339 -6.72 29.31 9.64
C GLY A 339 -5.64 29.25 8.55
N ASP A 340 -5.30 30.38 7.91
CA ASP A 340 -4.26 30.42 6.87
C ASP A 340 -2.87 30.08 7.42
N PHE A 341 -2.66 30.17 8.74
CA PHE A 341 -1.41 29.86 9.42
C PHE A 341 -1.36 28.42 9.97
N GLU A 342 -2.35 27.58 9.66
CA GLU A 342 -2.39 26.17 10.05
C GLU A 342 -1.23 25.39 9.41
N PHE A 343 -0.65 24.46 10.18
CA PHE A 343 0.43 23.61 9.68
C PHE A 343 0.56 22.29 10.43
N ILE A 344 1.23 21.34 9.78
CA ILE A 344 1.67 20.06 10.35
C ILE A 344 3.18 19.95 10.14
N GLU A 345 3.90 19.58 11.20
CA GLU A 345 5.32 19.26 11.13
C GLU A 345 5.56 17.75 11.21
N LEU A 346 6.42 17.26 10.32
CA LEU A 346 6.92 15.89 10.33
C LEU A 346 8.45 15.89 10.48
N TRP A 347 8.98 14.83 11.10
CA TRP A 347 10.39 14.66 11.42
C TRP A 347 10.89 13.28 11.00
N ASN A 348 12.07 13.22 10.37
CA ASN A 348 12.78 11.97 10.13
C ASN A 348 13.58 11.56 11.37
N SER A 349 13.09 10.53 12.09
CA SER A 349 13.79 9.98 13.25
C SER A 349 14.88 8.94 12.90
N SER A 350 15.03 8.58 11.62
CA SER A 350 16.00 7.57 11.19
C SER A 350 17.39 8.15 10.90
N PRO A 351 18.45 7.31 10.88
CA PRO A 351 19.80 7.73 10.53
C PRO A 351 20.04 7.85 9.02
N ALA A 352 19.03 7.62 8.17
CA ALA A 352 19.16 7.73 6.71
C ALA A 352 18.03 8.56 6.09
N ALA A 353 18.18 8.96 4.83
CA ALA A 353 17.16 9.73 4.15
C ALA A 353 15.90 8.89 3.91
N LEU A 354 14.73 9.44 4.24
CA LEU A 354 13.44 8.82 3.93
C LEU A 354 12.97 9.27 2.56
N ASP A 355 12.51 8.32 1.73
CA ASP A 355 11.84 8.62 0.47
C ASP A 355 10.33 8.74 0.70
N LEU A 356 9.79 9.93 0.44
CA LEU A 356 8.38 10.26 0.62
C LEU A 356 7.57 10.07 -0.67
N THR A 357 8.19 9.58 -1.75
CA THR A 357 7.51 9.39 -3.04
C THR A 357 6.32 8.46 -2.91
N GLY A 358 5.15 8.94 -3.34
CA GLY A 358 3.87 8.23 -3.25
C GLY A 358 3.23 8.24 -1.86
N ALA A 359 3.88 8.81 -0.84
CA ALA A 359 3.25 9.02 0.45
C ALA A 359 2.15 10.09 0.34
N SER A 360 1.12 9.99 1.16
CA SER A 360 0.07 11.00 1.24
C SER A 360 -0.53 11.14 2.63
N ILE A 361 -1.07 12.31 2.93
CA ILE A 361 -1.97 12.52 4.07
C ILE A 361 -3.40 12.48 3.57
N GLU A 362 -4.27 11.75 4.26
CA GLU A 362 -5.69 11.58 3.93
C GLU A 362 -6.57 11.77 5.18
N GLY A 363 -7.79 12.28 4.99
CA GLY A 363 -8.76 12.53 6.06
C GLY A 363 -9.37 13.92 5.98
N GLY A 364 -9.31 14.66 7.08
CA GLY A 364 -9.73 16.07 7.15
C GLY A 364 -8.93 16.98 6.21
N ILE A 365 -7.65 16.67 6.02
CA ILE A 365 -6.79 17.30 5.03
C ILE A 365 -6.28 16.28 4.01
N ARG A 366 -5.79 16.77 2.87
CA ARG A 366 -5.15 15.97 1.83
C ARG A 366 -3.87 16.62 1.33
N PHE A 367 -2.80 15.84 1.28
CA PHE A 367 -1.51 16.24 0.73
C PHE A 367 -0.83 15.04 0.06
N ASP A 368 -0.29 15.23 -1.16
CA ASP A 368 0.50 14.23 -1.88
C ASP A 368 1.95 14.71 -2.00
N PHE A 369 2.86 14.00 -1.33
CA PHE A 369 4.29 14.36 -1.32
C PHE A 369 4.93 14.28 -2.71
N SER A 370 4.38 13.49 -3.61
CA SER A 370 4.87 13.34 -4.99
C SER A 370 4.69 14.61 -5.82
N GLY A 371 3.69 15.45 -5.46
CA GLY A 371 3.43 16.75 -6.07
C GLY A 371 4.02 17.93 -5.29
N GLY A 372 4.60 17.67 -4.11
CA GLY A 372 5.15 18.69 -3.22
C GLY A 372 6.57 19.13 -3.57
N GLY A 373 7.07 20.10 -2.81
CA GLY A 373 8.44 20.63 -2.88
C GLY A 373 9.49 19.72 -2.24
N ALA A 374 9.10 18.66 -1.52
CA ALA A 374 10.00 17.71 -0.89
C ALA A 374 9.51 16.26 -1.04
N THR A 375 10.25 15.45 -1.80
CA THR A 375 10.01 14.01 -1.98
C THR A 375 10.98 13.14 -1.17
N SER A 376 11.85 13.75 -0.38
CA SER A 376 12.78 13.06 0.52
C SER A 376 13.06 13.90 1.76
N LEU A 377 13.37 13.26 2.88
CA LEU A 377 13.69 13.93 4.14
C LEU A 377 15.01 13.39 4.72
N GLN A 378 15.99 14.26 4.93
CA GLN A 378 17.31 13.86 5.45
C GLN A 378 17.24 13.41 6.92
N PRO A 379 18.24 12.66 7.42
CA PRO A 379 18.29 12.26 8.83
C PRO A 379 18.16 13.46 9.76
N GLY A 380 17.22 13.40 10.72
CA GLY A 380 16.99 14.47 11.68
C GLY A 380 16.28 15.71 11.12
N GLU A 381 16.05 15.79 9.81
CA GLU A 381 15.39 16.93 9.16
C GLU A 381 13.88 16.96 9.47
N ARG A 382 13.33 18.17 9.53
CA ARG A 382 11.91 18.45 9.74
C ARG A 382 11.33 19.07 8.49
N LEU A 383 10.10 18.69 8.15
CA LEU A 383 9.33 19.30 7.08
C LEU A 383 8.02 19.83 7.62
N VAL A 384 7.48 20.86 6.96
CA VAL A 384 6.19 21.44 7.30
C VAL A 384 5.28 21.41 6.08
N ILE A 385 4.00 21.08 6.30
CA ILE A 385 2.94 21.21 5.31
C ILE A 385 1.96 22.25 5.86
N VAL A 386 1.58 23.22 5.04
CA VAL A 386 0.87 24.43 5.48
C VAL A 386 -0.49 24.55 4.79
N GLU A 387 -1.43 25.29 5.36
CA GLU A 387 -2.70 25.60 4.66
C GLU A 387 -2.48 26.62 3.54
N ASN A 388 -1.76 27.71 3.85
CA ASN A 388 -1.47 28.79 2.90
C ASN A 388 -0.01 29.24 3.01
N LEU A 389 0.77 29.06 1.95
CA LEU A 389 2.20 29.36 1.94
C LEU A 389 2.50 30.85 2.04
N GLU A 390 1.66 31.70 1.44
CA GLU A 390 1.84 33.15 1.46
C GLU A 390 1.62 33.72 2.87
N ALA A 391 0.52 33.32 3.52
CA ALA A 391 0.26 33.69 4.91
C ALA A 391 1.31 33.10 5.85
N PHE A 392 1.66 31.82 5.69
CA PHE A 392 2.69 31.20 6.51
C PHE A 392 4.04 31.95 6.41
N ALA A 393 4.42 32.42 5.21
CA ALA A 393 5.63 33.21 5.00
C ALA A 393 5.61 34.59 5.64
N SER A 394 4.43 35.15 5.95
CA SER A 394 4.33 36.45 6.65
C SER A 394 4.63 36.32 8.14
N ARG A 395 4.39 35.14 8.72
CA ARG A 395 4.60 34.84 10.15
C ARG A 395 5.91 34.12 10.46
N TYR A 396 6.37 33.25 9.57
CA TYR A 396 7.53 32.40 9.80
C TYR A 396 8.66 32.66 8.80
N ASP A 397 9.90 32.54 9.30
CA ASP A 397 11.10 32.68 8.48
C ASP A 397 11.36 31.41 7.66
N LEU A 398 11.11 31.47 6.36
CA LEU A 398 11.23 30.34 5.45
C LEU A 398 12.68 29.92 5.17
N GLU A 399 13.69 30.75 5.48
CA GLU A 399 15.09 30.36 5.23
C GLU A 399 15.54 29.19 6.10
N ARG A 400 14.81 28.92 7.20
CA ARG A 400 15.08 27.85 8.17
C ARG A 400 14.02 26.76 8.22
N ILE A 401 13.02 26.78 7.33
CA ILE A 401 11.88 25.84 7.34
C ILE A 401 11.78 25.16 5.97
N LEU A 402 11.92 23.85 5.95
CA LEU A 402 11.60 23.05 4.78
C LEU A 402 10.08 22.94 4.64
N VAL A 403 9.48 23.73 3.77
CA VAL A 403 8.05 23.63 3.45
C VAL A 403 7.84 22.68 2.28
N ALA A 404 7.09 21.60 2.49
CA ALA A 404 6.77 20.63 1.46
C ALA A 404 5.64 21.08 0.54
N GLY A 405 4.75 21.97 0.99
CA GLY A 405 3.71 22.57 0.15
C GLY A 405 2.43 22.83 0.93
N GLU A 406 1.39 23.20 0.17
CA GLU A 406 0.06 23.48 0.69
C GLU A 406 -0.81 22.23 0.71
N PHE A 407 -1.46 21.94 1.84
CA PHE A 407 -2.49 20.91 1.88
C PHE A 407 -3.84 21.47 1.41
N SER A 408 -4.79 20.57 1.15
CA SER A 408 -6.19 20.93 0.85
C SER A 408 -7.13 20.37 1.90
N GLY A 409 -8.28 21.01 2.11
CA GLY A 409 -9.14 20.72 3.25
C GLY A 409 -8.96 21.84 4.27
N ASN A 410 -9.10 21.53 5.55
CA ASN A 410 -8.73 22.43 6.65
C ASN A 410 -8.56 21.58 7.91
N LEU A 411 -7.79 22.04 8.89
CA LEU A 411 -7.82 21.46 10.21
C LEU A 411 -9.08 21.99 10.92
N SER A 412 -9.89 21.10 11.49
CA SER A 412 -11.06 21.49 12.27
C SER A 412 -10.64 22.03 13.63
N ASN A 413 -11.06 23.25 13.99
CA ASN A 413 -10.77 23.82 15.31
C ASN A 413 -11.29 22.92 16.45
N GLY A 414 -12.39 22.17 16.25
CA GLY A 414 -12.95 21.27 17.27
C GLY A 414 -12.27 19.88 17.36
N GLY A 415 -11.28 19.59 16.52
CA GLY A 415 -10.66 18.27 16.40
C GLY A 415 -10.99 17.54 15.10
N GLU A 416 -10.06 16.68 14.69
CA GLU A 416 -10.09 15.95 13.41
C GLU A 416 -9.37 14.59 13.58
N THR A 417 -9.46 13.74 12.55
CA THR A 417 -8.55 12.61 12.38
C THR A 417 -8.05 12.54 10.95
N PHE A 418 -6.74 12.38 10.80
CA PHE A 418 -6.09 12.19 9.51
C PHE A 418 -5.00 11.13 9.64
N SER A 419 -4.60 10.58 8.50
CA SER A 419 -3.63 9.50 8.44
C SER A 419 -2.58 9.77 7.38
N LEU A 420 -1.34 9.38 7.66
CA LEU A 420 -0.30 9.23 6.66
C LEU A 420 -0.40 7.83 6.06
N THR A 421 -0.34 7.74 4.74
CA THR A 421 -0.24 6.49 3.99
C THR A 421 1.04 6.44 3.18
N ASP A 422 1.61 5.24 3.03
CA ASP A 422 2.73 4.99 2.12
C ASP A 422 2.27 4.88 0.65
N SER A 423 3.21 4.64 -0.26
CA SER A 423 2.92 4.50 -1.70
C SER A 423 2.10 3.27 -2.09
N SER A 424 1.87 2.33 -1.17
CA SER A 424 0.91 1.23 -1.34
C SER A 424 -0.51 1.58 -0.88
N GLY A 425 -0.69 2.72 -0.21
CA GLY A 425 -1.92 3.12 0.47
C GLY A 425 -2.08 2.49 1.85
N ALA A 426 -1.02 1.89 2.42
CA ALA A 426 -1.04 1.38 3.78
C ALA A 426 -0.89 2.54 4.77
N GLU A 427 -1.75 2.58 5.79
CA GLU A 427 -1.66 3.57 6.86
C GLU A 427 -0.42 3.32 7.72
N THR A 428 0.48 4.30 7.76
CA THR A 428 1.72 4.26 8.55
C THR A 428 1.58 5.04 9.85
N LEU A 429 0.78 6.10 9.83
CA LEU A 429 0.50 6.95 10.98
C LEU A 429 -0.97 7.36 10.99
N ARG A 430 -1.59 7.41 12.17
CA ARG A 430 -2.95 7.95 12.36
C ARG A 430 -2.95 8.93 13.52
N ILE A 431 -3.32 10.17 13.24
CA ILE A 431 -3.36 11.26 14.20
C ILE A 431 -4.81 11.65 14.46
N SER A 432 -5.12 11.91 15.73
CA SER A 432 -6.34 12.56 16.14
C SER A 432 -5.98 13.67 17.12
N TYR A 433 -6.72 14.77 17.10
CA TYR A 433 -6.63 15.81 18.11
C TYR A 433 -8.02 16.32 18.48
N ASN A 434 -8.10 17.03 19.60
CA ASN A 434 -9.32 17.69 20.03
C ASN A 434 -8.97 18.92 20.89
N ASP A 435 -9.70 20.00 20.67
CA ASP A 435 -9.57 21.29 21.35
C ASP A 435 -9.57 21.20 22.88
N SER A 436 -10.34 20.27 23.45
CA SER A 436 -10.42 20.10 24.90
C SER A 436 -9.17 19.50 25.54
N TRP A 437 -8.22 18.99 24.75
CA TRP A 437 -7.00 18.37 25.29
C TRP A 437 -6.10 19.39 25.97
N HIS A 438 -5.88 20.53 25.30
CA HIS A 438 -5.04 21.63 25.75
C HIS A 438 -5.65 22.95 25.26
N PRO A 439 -6.57 23.56 26.03
CA PRO A 439 -7.33 24.73 25.58
C PRO A 439 -6.49 25.93 25.16
N GLU A 440 -5.24 26.02 25.62
CA GLU A 440 -4.29 27.07 25.21
C GLU A 440 -3.91 26.97 23.73
N THR A 441 -4.05 25.79 23.12
CA THR A 441 -3.74 25.54 21.71
C THR A 441 -4.89 25.87 20.74
N ASP A 442 -6.02 26.32 21.29
CA ASP A 442 -7.24 26.64 20.54
C ASP A 442 -7.35 28.16 20.32
N GLY A 443 -6.53 28.71 19.42
CA GLY A 443 -6.50 30.15 19.11
C GLY A 443 -5.72 31.00 20.12
N GLY A 444 -5.09 30.38 21.13
CA GLY A 444 -4.30 31.05 22.16
C GLY A 444 -2.85 31.37 21.76
N GLY A 445 -2.40 30.86 20.62
CA GLY A 445 -1.04 31.04 20.08
C GLY A 445 -0.17 29.77 20.12
N PRO A 446 -0.10 29.01 21.22
CA PRO A 446 0.63 27.74 21.23
C PRO A 446 0.09 26.71 20.24
N SER A 447 0.98 25.92 19.64
CA SER A 447 0.64 24.71 18.88
C SER A 447 0.51 23.49 19.79
N LEU A 448 -0.05 22.40 19.28
CA LEU A 448 0.08 21.07 19.88
C LEU A 448 1.43 20.47 19.49
N GLN A 449 2.26 20.21 20.51
CA GLN A 449 3.56 19.57 20.38
C GLN A 449 3.53 18.19 21.01
N LEU A 450 4.20 17.21 20.41
CA LEU A 450 4.42 15.94 21.11
C LEU A 450 5.31 16.14 22.35
N VAL A 451 4.95 15.46 23.43
CA VAL A 451 5.77 15.40 24.64
C VAL A 451 7.05 14.63 24.36
N ASP A 452 6.91 13.47 23.72
CA ASP A 452 8.00 12.64 23.22
C ASP A 452 7.85 12.49 21.70
N PRO A 453 8.79 13.02 20.88
CA PRO A 453 8.71 12.96 19.42
C PRO A 453 8.79 11.54 18.86
N LEU A 454 9.15 10.52 19.66
CA LEU A 454 9.14 9.11 19.27
C LEU A 454 7.82 8.41 19.62
N THR A 455 6.81 9.12 20.14
CA THR A 455 5.51 8.52 20.46
C THR A 455 4.85 7.91 19.23
N GLU A 456 4.30 6.70 19.38
CA GLU A 456 3.72 5.93 18.28
C GLU A 456 2.33 5.36 18.57
N GLY A 457 1.69 4.88 17.49
CA GLY A 457 0.51 4.04 17.57
C GLY A 457 -0.68 4.71 18.25
N LYS A 458 -1.30 4.01 19.22
CA LYS A 458 -2.54 4.50 19.83
C LYS A 458 -2.33 5.71 20.75
N ALA A 459 -1.12 5.90 21.27
CA ALA A 459 -0.81 6.98 22.20
C ALA A 459 -0.97 8.36 21.56
N LEU A 460 -0.68 8.49 20.25
CA LEU A 460 -0.88 9.70 19.46
C LEU A 460 -2.33 10.24 19.45
N ARG A 461 -3.30 9.43 19.88
CA ARG A 461 -4.72 9.78 19.94
C ARG A 461 -5.19 10.07 21.37
N SER A 462 -4.26 10.34 22.27
CA SER A 462 -4.52 10.61 23.69
C SER A 462 -3.94 11.96 24.10
N PRO A 463 -4.64 12.75 24.94
CA PRO A 463 -4.19 14.10 25.33
C PRO A 463 -2.79 14.12 25.97
N GLY A 464 -2.43 13.08 26.73
CA GLY A 464 -1.15 13.01 27.44
C GLY A 464 0.08 12.81 26.56
N ALA A 465 -0.08 12.47 25.29
CA ALA A 465 1.02 12.44 24.32
C ALA A 465 1.39 13.84 23.82
N TRP A 466 0.51 14.81 24.02
CA TRP A 466 0.63 16.17 23.52
C TRP A 466 0.76 17.17 24.67
N ARG A 467 1.29 18.35 24.34
CA ARG A 467 1.37 19.51 25.23
C ARG A 467 1.31 20.79 24.40
N PRO A 468 0.99 21.95 25.00
CA PRO A 468 1.20 23.23 24.34
C PRO A 468 2.69 23.46 24.04
N SER A 469 3.00 24.14 22.93
CA SER A 469 4.34 24.65 22.64
C SER A 469 4.79 25.68 23.69
N SER A 470 6.10 25.75 23.92
CA SER A 470 6.69 26.76 24.82
C SER A 470 6.76 28.15 24.19
N VAL A 471 6.73 28.19 22.86
CA VAL A 471 6.78 29.42 22.04
C VAL A 471 5.39 29.67 21.45
N SER A 472 4.94 30.93 21.54
CA SER A 472 3.72 31.37 20.86
C SER A 472 3.91 31.30 19.35
N ASP A 473 2.87 30.90 18.61
CA ASP A 473 2.91 30.53 17.20
C ASP A 473 3.69 29.24 16.90
N GLY A 474 4.09 28.49 17.93
CA GLY A 474 4.79 27.22 17.75
C GLY A 474 6.25 27.37 17.31
N THR A 475 6.85 26.28 16.85
CA THR A 475 8.25 26.25 16.42
C THR A 475 8.45 25.50 15.10
N PRO A 476 7.70 25.82 14.03
CA PRO A 476 7.82 25.06 12.78
C PRO A 476 9.26 25.07 12.24
N GLY A 477 9.69 23.90 11.79
CA GLY A 477 11.05 23.60 11.32
C GLY A 477 12.07 23.41 12.44
N LEU A 478 11.70 23.62 13.71
CA LEU A 478 12.61 23.59 14.85
C LEU A 478 12.03 22.78 16.02
N PRO A 479 12.88 22.13 16.82
CA PRO A 479 12.40 21.54 18.07
C PRO A 479 11.93 22.62 19.07
N ASP A 480 10.82 22.35 19.76
CA ASP A 480 10.29 23.24 20.79
C ASP A 480 11.25 23.33 22.00
N PRO A 481 11.65 24.54 22.45
CA PRO A 481 12.51 24.71 23.62
C PRO A 481 11.98 23.99 24.87
N GLY A 482 12.79 23.09 25.44
CA GLY A 482 12.41 22.31 26.61
C GLY A 482 11.59 21.05 26.32
N ALA A 483 11.27 20.75 25.06
CA ALA A 483 11.03 19.38 24.65
C ALA A 483 12.27 18.54 25.01
N PRO A 484 12.13 17.31 25.53
CA PRO A 484 13.26 16.39 25.55
C PRO A 484 13.66 16.15 24.10
N LEU A 485 14.65 16.92 23.62
CA LEU A 485 15.32 16.61 22.37
C LEU A 485 15.87 15.21 22.56
N GLY A 486 15.59 14.30 21.64
CA GLY A 486 16.31 13.05 21.60
C GLY A 486 17.76 13.36 21.33
N GLY A 487 18.56 13.56 22.37
CA GLY A 487 19.96 13.87 22.23
C GLY A 487 20.64 12.71 21.51
N LEU A 488 21.58 13.03 20.61
CA LEU A 488 22.39 12.00 19.99
C LEU A 488 23.23 11.32 21.06
N GLN A 489 23.07 10.02 21.15
CA GLN A 489 23.65 9.15 22.15
C GLN A 489 24.35 7.99 21.48
N VAL A 490 25.46 7.54 22.07
CA VAL A 490 26.12 6.29 21.69
C VAL A 490 25.56 5.19 22.59
N PRO A 491 24.95 4.11 22.06
CA PRO A 491 24.48 3.01 22.90
C PRO A 491 25.57 2.48 23.82
N GLY A 492 25.26 2.39 25.11
CA GLY A 492 26.19 1.97 26.15
C GLY A 492 27.13 3.06 26.69
N ASP A 493 27.14 4.29 26.18
CA ASP A 493 27.92 5.43 26.72
C ASP A 493 27.22 6.00 27.97
N LEU A 494 27.49 5.40 29.13
CA LEU A 494 26.90 5.79 30.40
C LEU A 494 27.56 7.06 30.95
N ASN A 495 28.87 7.19 30.77
CA ASN A 495 29.64 8.30 31.35
C ASN A 495 29.52 9.60 30.54
N GLN A 496 28.91 9.53 29.35
CA GLN A 496 28.62 10.62 28.42
C GLN A 496 29.89 11.29 27.86
N ASP A 497 30.94 10.52 27.59
CA ASP A 497 32.20 11.03 27.03
C ASP A 497 32.28 10.95 25.49
N GLY A 498 31.22 10.46 24.85
CA GLY A 498 31.06 10.44 23.40
C GLY A 498 31.53 9.14 22.75
N GLY A 499 31.74 8.09 23.54
CA GLY A 499 32.05 6.75 23.07
C GLY A 499 31.71 5.69 24.11
N MET A 500 31.60 4.44 23.66
CA MET A 500 31.43 3.30 24.56
C MET A 500 32.80 2.66 24.83
N ASP A 501 33.24 2.65 26.08
CA ASP A 501 34.47 1.98 26.51
C ASP A 501 34.32 1.24 27.86
N ILE A 502 35.46 0.80 28.42
CA ILE A 502 35.44 0.02 29.66
C ILE A 502 34.90 0.83 30.86
N SER A 503 35.05 2.15 30.83
CA SER A 503 34.62 3.03 31.91
C SER A 503 33.11 3.06 32.05
N ASP A 504 32.35 2.86 30.97
CA ASP A 504 30.88 2.76 31.01
C ASP A 504 30.43 1.49 31.71
N SER A 505 31.07 0.36 31.39
CA SER A 505 30.81 -0.91 32.06
C SER A 505 31.14 -0.82 33.56
N ILE A 506 32.23 -0.12 33.92
CA ILE A 506 32.59 0.14 35.31
C ILE A 506 31.57 1.05 35.98
N ALA A 507 31.10 2.10 35.29
CA ALA A 507 30.11 3.02 35.81
C ALA A 507 28.75 2.34 36.02
N LEU A 508 28.33 1.44 35.13
CA LEU A 508 27.10 0.67 35.27
C LEU A 508 27.17 -0.28 36.47
N LEU A 509 28.27 -1.03 36.61
CA LEU A 509 28.50 -1.87 37.79
C LEU A 509 28.57 -1.04 39.08
N GLY A 510 29.20 0.13 39.01
CA GLY A 510 29.24 1.09 40.11
C GLY A 510 27.85 1.57 40.51
N HIS A 511 26.99 1.90 39.54
CA HIS A 511 25.61 2.30 39.80
C HIS A 511 24.83 1.16 40.46
N LEU A 512 24.88 -0.05 39.88
CA LEU A 512 24.13 -1.22 40.34
C LEU A 512 24.52 -1.70 41.75
N PHE A 513 25.82 -1.70 42.08
CA PHE A 513 26.32 -2.32 43.31
C PHE A 513 26.84 -1.33 44.36
N LEU A 514 27.27 -0.14 43.94
CA LEU A 514 27.91 0.85 44.80
C LEU A 514 27.12 2.16 44.91
N GLY A 515 26.06 2.34 44.11
CA GLY A 515 25.28 3.57 44.05
C GLY A 515 26.04 4.76 43.44
N SER A 516 27.06 4.51 42.61
CA SER A 516 27.89 5.54 41.99
C SER A 516 28.17 5.24 40.51
N PRO A 517 27.73 6.08 39.56
CA PRO A 517 27.09 7.38 39.78
C PRO A 517 25.70 7.22 40.42
N ALA A 518 25.27 8.22 41.20
CA ALA A 518 23.99 8.18 41.91
C ALA A 518 22.77 8.37 40.98
N ARG A 519 23.01 8.89 39.77
CA ARG A 519 22.01 9.12 38.72
C ARG A 519 22.59 8.69 37.38
N LEU A 520 21.77 8.04 36.57
CA LEU A 520 22.04 7.72 35.17
C LEU A 520 21.86 8.96 34.28
N PRO A 521 22.41 8.98 33.06
CA PRO A 521 22.57 10.21 32.28
C PRO A 521 21.26 10.80 31.72
N CYS A 522 20.20 10.02 31.57
CA CYS A 522 18.95 10.48 30.96
C CYS A 522 17.85 10.76 31.99
N GLN A 523 16.98 11.73 31.66
CA GLN A 523 15.81 12.17 32.42
C GLN A 523 15.99 12.21 33.96
N ASP A 524 15.20 11.38 34.67
CA ASP A 524 15.16 11.35 36.14
C ASP A 524 16.38 10.64 36.75
N GLY A 525 17.17 9.95 35.93
CA GLY A 525 18.40 9.27 36.28
C GLY A 525 18.20 7.90 36.94
N ASN A 526 17.00 7.31 36.83
CA ASN A 526 16.67 5.99 37.37
C ASN A 526 16.82 4.87 36.33
N ILE A 527 17.07 3.64 36.80
CA ILE A 527 17.18 2.42 35.97
C ILE A 527 15.89 2.14 35.18
N GLY A 528 14.72 2.44 35.75
CA GLY A 528 13.42 2.19 35.10
C GLY A 528 12.96 3.29 34.15
N ASP A 529 13.77 4.33 33.94
CA ASP A 529 13.47 5.38 32.98
C ASP A 529 13.62 4.86 31.54
N PRO A 530 12.63 5.06 30.65
CA PRO A 530 12.69 4.55 29.28
C PRO A 530 13.91 5.01 28.49
N ALA A 531 14.42 6.23 28.74
CA ALA A 531 15.58 6.76 28.04
C ALA A 531 16.88 6.08 28.52
N ASN A 532 17.01 5.85 29.83
CA ASN A 532 18.14 5.10 30.38
C ASN A 532 18.10 3.61 29.97
N LEU A 533 16.91 2.99 29.91
CA LEU A 533 16.76 1.63 29.38
C LEU A 533 17.19 1.57 27.92
N THR A 534 16.70 2.48 27.09
CA THR A 534 17.07 2.56 25.66
C THR A 534 18.57 2.76 25.47
N LEU A 535 19.20 3.61 26.29
CA LEU A 535 20.64 3.88 26.19
C LEU A 535 21.52 2.72 26.67
N LEU A 536 21.13 2.05 27.75
CA LEU A 536 22.04 1.19 28.52
C LEU A 536 21.71 -0.31 28.46
N ASP A 537 20.52 -0.70 27.97
CA ASP A 537 20.22 -2.09 27.62
C ASP A 537 20.92 -2.47 26.32
N VAL A 538 22.23 -2.71 26.44
CA VAL A 538 23.07 -3.06 25.28
C VAL A 538 22.77 -4.46 24.78
N ASN A 539 22.14 -5.31 25.59
CA ASN A 539 21.90 -6.71 25.25
C ASN A 539 20.51 -6.93 24.61
N GLY A 540 19.59 -5.98 24.77
CA GLY A 540 18.28 -5.92 24.16
C GLY A 540 17.25 -6.84 24.81
N ASP A 541 17.37 -7.10 26.11
CA ASP A 541 16.45 -7.95 26.88
C ASP A 541 15.38 -7.19 27.68
N ASP A 542 15.29 -5.87 27.47
CA ASP A 542 14.40 -4.93 28.13
C ASP A 542 14.66 -4.78 29.65
N GLU A 543 15.81 -5.24 30.16
CA GLU A 543 16.18 -5.18 31.58
C GLU A 543 17.61 -4.64 31.80
N LEU A 544 17.76 -3.40 32.29
CA LEU A 544 19.08 -2.88 32.66
C LEU A 544 19.64 -3.53 33.94
N ASN A 545 20.60 -4.45 33.79
CA ASN A 545 21.18 -5.23 34.87
C ASN A 545 22.66 -5.61 34.66
N LEU A 546 23.15 -6.63 35.39
CA LEU A 546 24.54 -7.09 35.28
C LEU A 546 24.88 -7.66 33.89
N THR A 547 23.90 -8.22 33.17
CA THR A 547 24.08 -8.79 31.84
C THR A 547 24.55 -7.75 30.82
N ASP A 548 24.10 -6.50 30.92
CA ASP A 548 24.51 -5.39 30.06
C ASP A 548 25.99 -5.05 30.20
N ALA A 549 26.47 -5.00 31.45
CA ALA A 549 27.90 -4.79 31.71
C ALA A 549 28.74 -5.96 31.17
N ILE A 550 28.24 -7.20 31.29
CA ILE A 550 28.93 -8.39 30.73
C ILE A 550 28.93 -8.34 29.19
N HIS A 551 27.81 -7.98 28.58
CA HIS A 551 27.66 -7.86 27.13
C HIS A 551 28.60 -6.78 26.58
N SER A 552 28.64 -5.63 27.22
CA SER A 552 29.56 -4.52 26.91
C SER A 552 31.02 -4.97 26.92
N LEU A 553 31.45 -5.65 27.99
CA LEU A 553 32.82 -6.16 28.10
C LEU A 553 33.13 -7.26 27.07
N ALA A 554 32.15 -8.11 26.75
CA ALA A 554 32.30 -9.15 25.72
C ALA A 554 32.46 -8.54 24.33
N TYR A 555 31.69 -7.50 24.01
CA TYR A 555 31.85 -6.72 22.79
C TYR A 555 33.25 -6.10 22.70
N LEU A 556 33.65 -5.33 23.72
CA LEU A 556 34.90 -4.57 23.72
C LEU A 556 36.17 -5.44 23.68
N PHE A 557 36.16 -6.61 24.33
CA PHE A 557 37.39 -7.39 24.56
C PHE A 557 37.39 -8.81 24.01
N MET A 558 36.22 -9.37 23.67
CA MET A 558 36.09 -10.77 23.25
C MET A 558 35.51 -10.94 21.84
N GLY A 559 35.24 -9.85 21.12
CA GLY A 559 34.63 -9.89 19.79
C GLY A 559 33.17 -10.37 19.82
N GLY A 560 32.45 -10.04 20.90
CA GLY A 560 31.01 -10.26 21.03
C GLY A 560 30.20 -9.41 20.04
N ALA A 561 28.87 -9.60 20.04
CA ALA A 561 27.96 -8.77 19.26
C ALA A 561 28.03 -7.29 19.73
N PRO A 562 27.82 -6.31 18.83
CA PRO A 562 27.66 -4.91 19.22
C PRO A 562 26.39 -4.71 20.05
N PRO A 563 26.25 -3.55 20.74
CA PRO A 563 25.00 -3.20 21.41
C PRO A 563 23.78 -3.34 20.50
N ALA A 564 22.63 -3.67 21.07
CA ALA A 564 21.39 -3.94 20.34
C ALA A 564 20.97 -2.81 19.38
N LEU A 565 21.21 -1.55 19.77
CA LEU A 565 20.95 -0.37 18.95
C LEU A 565 22.13 0.06 18.06
N GLY A 566 23.20 -0.74 17.98
CA GLY A 566 24.41 -0.46 17.22
C GLY A 566 25.42 0.38 18.00
N THR A 567 26.42 0.93 17.29
CA THR A 567 27.53 1.70 17.89
C THR A 567 27.59 3.14 17.40
N GLU A 568 26.65 3.53 16.54
CA GLU A 568 26.56 4.86 15.96
C GLU A 568 25.67 5.76 16.83
N CYS A 569 25.86 7.08 16.70
CA CYS A 569 25.03 8.06 17.36
C CYS A 569 23.58 7.96 16.88
N LEU A 570 22.64 7.84 17.82
CA LEU A 570 21.20 7.82 17.54
C LEU A 570 20.43 8.71 18.52
N PRO A 571 19.29 9.29 18.11
CA PRO A 571 18.50 10.16 18.98
C PRO A 571 17.78 9.32 20.04
N ILE A 572 18.03 9.58 21.33
CA ILE A 572 17.30 8.95 22.45
C ILE A 572 16.49 10.00 23.20
N ALA A 573 15.16 9.93 23.10
CA ALA A 573 14.24 10.85 23.75
C ALA A 573 14.46 10.92 25.26
N GLY A 574 14.71 12.11 25.80
CA GLY A 574 14.97 12.30 27.23
C GLY A 574 16.43 12.21 27.67
N CYS A 575 17.36 11.94 26.74
CA CYS A 575 18.79 12.09 26.96
C CYS A 575 19.29 13.43 26.40
N SER A 576 20.29 14.04 27.04
CA SER A 576 21.05 15.17 26.46
C SER A 576 21.87 14.72 25.25
N ASN A 577 22.49 15.61 24.47
CA ASN A 577 23.44 15.19 23.43
C ASN A 577 24.80 14.84 24.07
N ALA A 578 25.33 13.64 23.82
CA ALA A 578 26.66 13.19 24.26
C ALA A 578 27.64 12.95 23.11
N CYS A 579 27.14 12.87 21.87
CA CYS A 579 27.98 12.71 20.70
C CYS A 579 28.79 13.99 20.41
N ALA A 580 30.11 13.86 20.27
CA ALA A 580 30.99 15.01 20.01
C ALA A 580 30.80 15.56 18.57
N GLY A 581 30.29 16.79 18.48
CA GLY A 581 30.56 17.70 17.35
C GLY A 581 29.47 17.91 16.30
N GLY A 582 28.40 18.62 16.69
CA GLY A 582 27.54 19.39 15.79
C GLY A 582 27.52 20.88 16.17
N GLN A 583 28.67 21.47 16.48
CA GLN A 583 28.81 22.94 16.45
C GLN A 583 29.52 23.31 15.15
N GLY A 584 28.74 23.88 14.23
CA GLY A 584 29.23 24.50 13.00
C GLY A 584 28.98 23.68 11.74
N LEU A 585 27.78 23.80 11.20
CA LEU A 585 27.51 24.33 9.85
C LEU A 585 26.05 24.76 9.77
#